data_AF-A0A355I8G0-F1
#
_entry.id   AF-A0A355I8G0-F1
#
_cell.length_a   1.000
_cell.length_b   1.000
_cell.length_c   1.000
_cell.angle_alpha   90.00
_cell.angle_beta   90.00
_cell.angle_gamma   90.00
#
_symmetry.space_group_name_H-M   'P 1'
#
loop_
_entity.id
_entity.type
_entity.pdbx_description
1 polymer ?
#
loop_
_entity_poly.entity_id
_entity_poly.type
_entity_poly.pdbx_seq_one_letter_code
_entity_poly.pdbx_strand_id
1 'polypeptide(L)'
;MAGPKKKHFFRRKTVWIPLVIVAFIFLNNSSFLVRQAQHADARPLLLAHRGLAQNFPMAGITGDTNTAQRIYEPEHPYLENTIPSMQAAFLAGADMVEFDVQRTKDG
;
A
#
# COMPACT_ATOMS: atom_id res chain seq x y z
N MET A 1 -10.09 61.79 -12.34
CA MET A 1 -9.64 60.71 -11.44
C MET A 1 -10.25 59.39 -11.91
N ALA A 2 -9.48 58.53 -12.56
CA ALA A 2 -9.98 57.23 -12.99
C ALA A 2 -9.95 56.26 -11.82
N GLY A 3 -11.13 55.90 -11.29
CA GLY A 3 -11.27 54.94 -10.20
C GLY A 3 -10.67 53.56 -10.55
N PRO A 4 -10.23 52.77 -9.56
CA PRO A 4 -9.54 51.52 -9.82
C PRO A 4 -10.49 50.54 -10.52
N LYS A 5 -10.15 50.18 -11.76
CA LYS A 5 -10.85 49.11 -12.48
C LYS A 5 -10.63 47.82 -11.70
N LYS A 6 -11.65 47.37 -10.96
CA LYS A 6 -11.68 46.03 -10.35
C LYS A 6 -11.51 45.03 -11.50
N LYS A 7 -10.28 44.53 -11.69
CA LYS A 7 -10.01 43.47 -12.66
C LYS A 7 -10.86 42.29 -12.20
N HIS A 8 -11.86 41.94 -13.01
CA HIS A 8 -12.69 40.75 -12.79
C HIS A 8 -11.79 39.50 -12.91
N PHE A 9 -11.04 39.22 -11.84
CA PHE A 9 -10.15 38.07 -11.73
C PHE A 9 -10.90 36.76 -12.04
N PHE A 10 -12.20 36.72 -11.70
CA PHE A 10 -13.11 35.60 -11.92
C PHE A 10 -13.77 35.50 -13.31
N ARG A 11 -13.63 36.48 -14.22
CA ARG A 11 -14.28 36.43 -15.55
C ARG A 11 -13.41 35.84 -16.67
N ARG A 12 -12.15 35.49 -16.39
CA ARG A 12 -11.25 34.94 -17.41
C ARG A 12 -11.30 33.41 -17.40
N LYS A 13 -11.80 32.81 -18.50
CA LYS A 13 -11.83 31.36 -18.74
C LYS A 13 -10.48 30.67 -18.47
N THR A 14 -9.37 31.41 -18.54
CA THR A 14 -8.02 30.93 -18.27
C THR A 14 -7.75 30.48 -16.83
N VAL A 15 -8.51 30.96 -15.83
CA VAL A 15 -8.37 30.49 -14.43
C VAL A 15 -9.21 29.23 -14.20
N TRP A 16 -10.34 29.12 -14.90
CA TRP A 16 -11.24 27.97 -14.77
C TRP A 16 -10.65 26.68 -15.35
N ILE A 17 -9.88 26.76 -16.44
CA ILE A 17 -9.25 25.58 -17.05
C ILE A 17 -8.32 24.83 -16.07
N PRO A 18 -7.30 25.45 -15.46
CA PRO A 18 -6.44 24.75 -14.51
C PRO A 18 -7.20 24.32 -13.26
N LEU A 19 -8.19 25.09 -12.81
CA LEU A 19 -9.00 24.73 -11.64
C LEU A 19 -9.85 23.48 -11.90
N VAL A 20 -10.45 23.36 -13.08
CA VAL A 20 -11.18 22.16 -13.52
C VAL A 20 -10.23 20.97 -13.65
N ILE A 21 -9.02 21.15 -14.21
CA ILE A 21 -8.03 20.07 -14.32
C ILE A 21 -7.60 19.58 -12.93
N VAL A 22 -7.27 20.49 -12.01
CA VAL A 22 -6.90 20.13 -10.64
C VAL A 22 -8.05 19.41 -9.94
N ALA A 23 -9.28 19.92 -10.07
CA ALA A 23 -10.46 19.26 -9.52
C ALA A 23 -10.68 17.86 -10.13
N PHE A 24 -10.47 17.71 -11.44
CA PHE A 24 -10.57 16.42 -12.12
C PHE A 24 -9.52 15.43 -11.62
N ILE A 25 -8.25 15.82 -11.54
CA ILE A 25 -7.18 14.96 -11.01
C ILE A 25 -7.47 14.60 -9.54
N PHE A 26 -7.84 15.58 -8.72
CA PHE A 26 -8.15 15.36 -7.32
C PHE A 26 -9.32 14.38 -7.14
N LEU A 27 -10.43 14.56 -7.87
CA LEU A 27 -11.59 13.69 -7.75
C LEU A 27 -11.31 12.26 -8.23
N ASN A 28 -10.48 12.09 -9.26
CA ASN A 28 -10.11 10.76 -9.76
C ASN A 28 -9.03 10.08 -8.91
N ASN A 29 -8.21 10.83 -8.19
CA ASN A 29 -7.14 10.30 -7.34
C ASN A 29 -7.51 10.23 -5.86
N SER A 30 -8.63 10.83 -5.46
CA SER A 30 -9.15 10.77 -4.10
C SER A 30 -10.08 9.57 -3.92
N SER A 31 -10.12 9.05 -2.69
CA SER A 31 -10.99 7.94 -2.30
C SER A 31 -12.47 8.34 -2.17
N PHE A 32 -12.84 9.61 -2.41
CA PHE A 32 -14.23 10.08 -2.26
C PHE A 32 -15.25 9.35 -3.15
N LEU A 33 -14.82 8.85 -4.31
CA LEU A 33 -15.70 8.11 -5.24
C LEU A 33 -15.71 6.59 -4.97
N VAL A 34 -14.85 6.11 -4.07
CA VAL A 34 -14.84 4.70 -3.67
C VAL A 34 -16.04 4.46 -2.76
N ARG A 35 -16.87 3.50 -3.13
CA ARG A 35 -18.04 3.10 -2.35
C ARG A 35 -17.58 2.33 -1.11
N GLN A 36 -17.25 3.08 -0.06
CA GLN A 36 -16.90 2.54 1.27
C GLN A 36 -18.01 1.67 1.87
N ALA A 37 -19.27 1.90 1.47
CA ALA A 37 -20.43 1.17 1.98
C ALA A 37 -20.37 -0.36 1.80
N GLN A 38 -19.59 -0.89 0.84
CA GLN A 38 -19.44 -2.35 0.70
C GLN A 38 -18.56 -2.99 1.78
N HIS A 39 -17.76 -2.19 2.49
CA HIS A 39 -16.81 -2.63 3.52
C HIS A 39 -16.94 -1.83 4.83
N ALA A 40 -17.95 -0.96 4.96
CA ALA A 40 -18.13 -0.11 6.14
C ALA A 40 -18.30 -0.94 7.43
N ASP A 41 -18.88 -2.13 7.32
CA ASP A 41 -19.05 -3.09 8.42
C ASP A 41 -18.04 -4.25 8.38
N ALA A 42 -17.14 -4.27 7.39
CA ALA A 42 -16.15 -5.34 7.25
C ALA A 42 -14.92 -5.03 8.11
N ARG A 43 -14.53 -5.98 8.98
CA ARG A 43 -13.26 -5.87 9.70
C ARG A 43 -12.08 -5.87 8.72
N PRO A 44 -10.96 -5.22 9.04
CA PRO A 44 -9.74 -5.32 8.24
C PRO A 44 -9.31 -6.78 8.05
N LEU A 45 -8.77 -7.08 6.86
CA LEU A 45 -8.18 -8.37 6.55
C LEU A 45 -6.70 -8.36 6.94
N LEU A 46 -6.26 -9.41 7.63
CA LEU A 46 -4.87 -9.62 7.98
C LEU A 46 -4.21 -10.56 6.96
N LEU A 47 -3.30 -9.99 6.16
CA LEU A 47 -2.46 -10.75 5.23
C LEU A 47 -1.10 -11.02 5.86
N ALA A 48 -0.75 -12.29 6.03
CA ALA A 48 0.60 -12.70 6.42
C ALA A 48 1.47 -12.86 5.16
N HIS A 49 2.40 -11.93 4.96
CA HIS A 49 3.35 -11.92 3.85
C HIS A 49 4.37 -13.06 4.03
N ARG A 50 4.39 -14.02 3.10
CA ARG A 50 5.21 -15.24 3.10
C ARG A 50 5.02 -16.17 4.30
N GLY A 51 3.90 -16.05 5.01
CA GLY A 51 3.62 -16.75 6.27
C GLY A 51 4.18 -16.03 7.51
N LEU A 52 4.46 -16.77 8.58
CA LEU A 52 5.16 -16.29 9.77
C LEU A 52 6.68 -16.43 9.59
N ALA A 53 7.37 -15.31 9.37
CA ALA A 53 8.78 -15.23 9.02
C ALA A 53 9.60 -14.46 10.06
N GLN A 54 10.94 -14.55 9.97
CA GLN A 54 11.85 -13.79 10.82
C GLN A 54 11.90 -12.32 10.37
N ASN A 55 11.93 -11.41 11.34
CA ASN A 55 12.02 -9.98 11.07
C ASN A 55 13.48 -9.50 11.02
N PHE A 56 13.69 -8.36 10.38
CA PHE A 56 14.99 -7.68 10.25
C PHE A 56 14.79 -6.14 10.27
N PRO A 57 15.84 -5.35 10.58
CA PRO A 57 15.73 -3.90 10.59
C PRO A 57 15.68 -3.32 9.17
N MET A 58 14.72 -2.43 8.90
CA MET A 58 14.54 -1.79 7.59
C MET A 58 15.54 -0.66 7.29
N ALA A 59 16.31 -0.22 8.28
CA ALA A 59 17.23 0.90 8.12
C ALA A 59 18.37 0.57 7.14
N GLY A 60 18.47 1.37 6.08
CA GLY A 60 19.56 1.27 5.10
C GLY A 60 19.48 0.08 4.15
N ILE A 61 18.30 -0.56 4.00
CA ILE A 61 18.10 -1.62 3.01
C ILE A 61 18.12 -1.03 1.59
N THR A 62 18.86 -1.70 0.72
CA THR A 62 18.89 -1.48 -0.75
C THR A 62 18.46 -2.76 -1.47
N GLY A 63 18.29 -2.70 -2.79
CA GLY A 63 17.94 -3.88 -3.59
C GLY A 63 18.95 -5.03 -3.51
N ASP A 64 20.21 -4.74 -3.19
CA ASP A 64 21.29 -5.74 -3.11
C ASP A 64 21.53 -6.24 -1.67
N THR A 65 20.73 -5.78 -0.71
CA THR A 65 20.92 -6.13 0.69
C THR A 65 20.46 -7.56 0.96
N ASN A 66 21.35 -8.40 1.47
CA ASN A 66 20.98 -9.70 2.01
C ASN A 66 20.31 -9.55 3.39
N THR A 67 18.98 -9.57 3.42
CA THR A 67 18.18 -9.42 4.64
C THR A 67 18.34 -10.60 5.61
N ALA A 68 18.60 -11.81 5.10
CA ALA A 68 18.79 -12.99 5.93
C ALA A 68 20.03 -12.91 6.84
N GLN A 69 21.05 -12.11 6.47
CA GLN A 69 22.24 -11.88 7.30
C GLN A 69 22.02 -10.90 8.46
N ARG A 70 20.87 -10.24 8.52
CA ARG A 70 20.60 -9.15 9.47
C ARG A 70 19.30 -9.36 10.24
N ILE A 71 18.80 -10.59 10.30
CA ILE A 71 17.62 -10.93 11.11
C ILE A 71 17.87 -10.61 12.58
N TYR A 72 16.78 -10.34 13.30
CA TYR A 72 16.83 -10.32 14.76
C TYR A 72 17.11 -11.74 15.29
N GLU A 73 17.37 -11.85 16.59
CA GLU A 73 17.47 -13.15 17.25
C GLU A 73 16.17 -13.94 17.00
N PRO A 74 16.23 -15.19 16.49
CA PRO A 74 15.02 -15.92 16.14
C PRO A 74 14.11 -16.19 17.34
N GLU A 75 12.87 -15.73 17.26
CA GLU A 75 11.86 -15.92 18.33
C GLU A 75 11.05 -17.21 18.14
N HIS A 76 11.06 -17.78 16.93
CA HIS A 76 10.31 -18.97 16.55
C HIS A 76 11.02 -19.77 15.45
N PRO A 77 10.70 -21.07 15.25
CA PRO A 77 11.38 -21.91 14.26
C PRO A 77 10.85 -21.73 12.82
N TYR A 78 9.81 -20.93 12.60
CA TYR A 78 9.18 -20.79 11.29
C TYR A 78 10.03 -20.00 10.29
N LEU A 79 10.01 -20.46 9.04
CA LEU A 79 10.70 -19.87 7.89
C LEU A 79 9.69 -19.46 6.81
N GLU A 80 9.99 -18.38 6.08
CA GLU A 80 9.15 -17.89 4.99
C GLU A 80 8.90 -18.96 3.90
N ASN A 81 7.74 -18.88 3.23
CA ASN A 81 7.37 -19.78 2.15
C ASN A 81 7.35 -21.29 2.52
N THR A 82 7.17 -21.62 3.81
CA THR A 82 7.06 -23.02 4.28
C THR A 82 5.67 -23.34 4.83
N ILE A 83 5.22 -24.59 4.64
CA ILE A 83 3.90 -25.04 5.14
C ILE A 83 3.73 -24.83 6.66
N PRO A 84 4.72 -25.16 7.53
CA PRO A 84 4.58 -24.92 8.97
C PRO A 84 4.40 -23.44 9.32
N SER A 85 5.07 -22.54 8.59
CA SER A 85 4.95 -21.10 8.76
C SER A 85 3.57 -20.58 8.34
N MET A 86 3.02 -21.07 7.23
CA MET A 86 1.68 -20.72 6.77
C MET A 86 0.62 -21.19 7.78
N GLN A 87 0.76 -22.41 8.32
CA GLN A 87 -0.13 -22.92 9.35
C GLN A 87 -0.07 -22.07 10.62
N ALA A 88 1.13 -21.67 11.06
CA ALA A 88 1.31 -20.80 12.21
C ALA A 88 0.67 -19.42 12.00
N ALA A 89 0.76 -18.85 10.79
CA ALA A 89 0.12 -17.58 10.46
C ALA A 89 -1.41 -17.66 10.60
N PHE A 90 -2.05 -18.71 10.08
CA PHE A 90 -3.50 -18.91 10.24
C PHE A 90 -3.88 -19.09 11.72
N LEU A 91 -3.10 -19.87 12.48
CA LEU A 91 -3.32 -20.04 13.93
C LEU A 91 -3.17 -18.72 14.70
N ALA A 92 -2.33 -17.81 14.23
CA ALA A 92 -2.16 -16.46 14.78
C ALA A 92 -3.24 -15.46 14.33
N GLY A 93 -4.19 -15.88 13.49
CA GLY A 93 -5.34 -15.07 13.07
C GLY A 93 -5.19 -14.35 11.72
N ALA A 94 -4.24 -14.76 10.88
CA ALA A 94 -4.20 -14.29 9.50
C ALA A 94 -5.45 -14.75 8.73
N ASP A 95 -6.04 -13.85 7.94
CA ASP A 95 -7.15 -14.14 7.02
C ASP A 95 -6.65 -14.73 5.71
N MET A 96 -5.42 -14.37 5.34
CA MET A 96 -4.79 -14.76 4.09
C MET A 96 -3.28 -14.88 4.29
N VAL A 97 -2.65 -15.74 3.50
CA VAL A 97 -1.21 -15.88 3.43
C VAL A 97 -0.78 -15.63 1.99
N GLU A 98 0.20 -14.75 1.80
CA GLU A 98 0.92 -14.61 0.53
C GLU A 98 2.14 -15.53 0.55
N PHE A 99 2.56 -16.02 -0.61
CA PHE A 99 3.77 -16.81 -0.77
C PHE A 99 4.26 -16.73 -2.22
N ASP A 100 5.57 -16.88 -2.40
CA ASP A 100 6.21 -16.78 -3.70
C ASP A 100 6.18 -18.12 -4.44
N VAL A 101 5.69 -18.12 -5.68
CA VAL A 101 5.76 -19.26 -6.59
C VAL A 101 6.85 -19.02 -7.63
N GLN A 102 7.73 -20.00 -7.81
CA GLN A 102 8.78 -19.97 -8.83
C GLN A 102 8.76 -21.26 -9.64
N ARG A 103 9.11 -21.16 -10.93
CA ARG A 103 9.16 -22.32 -11.84
C ARG A 103 10.52 -23.01 -11.74
N THR A 104 10.51 -24.33 -11.76
CA THR A 104 11.72 -25.15 -11.93
C THR A 104 12.07 -25.28 -13.42
N LYS A 105 13.20 -25.93 -13.72
CA LYS A 105 13.66 -26.14 -15.11
C LYS A 105 12.68 -26.96 -15.94
N ASP A 106 11.99 -27.90 -15.31
CA ASP A 106 11.04 -28.85 -15.89
C ASP A 106 9.58 -28.35 -15.86
N GLY A 107 9.31 -27.21 -15.23
CA GLY A 107 7.99 -26.58 -15.17
C GLY A 107 7.10 -27.13 -14.07
#